data_AF-Q6J0U2-F1
#
_entry.id   AF-Q6J0U2-F1
#
_cell.length_a   1.000
_cell.length_b   1.000
_cell.length_c   1.000
_cell.angle_alpha   90.00
_cell.angle_beta   90.00
_cell.angle_gamma   90.00
#
_symmetry.space_group_name_H-M   'P 1'
#
loop_
_entity.id
_entity.type
_entity.pdbx_description
1 polymer ?
#
loop_
_entity_poly.entity_id
_entity_poly.type
_entity_poly.pdbx_seq_one_letter_code
_entity_poly.pdbx_strand_id
1 'polypeptide(L)'
;MFYSMRVIRTGDYHLIQNINYAMPFPIDQDFYLSPSFQDLLNRTREGQPLQWFKTLKKYYYRPQWELYDLKNDPQETVNLADNSDYRDVLQELRSQLQAWQKVTYDPWICAPWGVLEDAGPYKDNPVCMSMDNGT
;
A
#
# COMPACT_ATOMS: atom_id res chain seq x y z
N MET A 1 -4.98 -8.97 12.07
CA MET A 1 -4.71 -7.60 11.60
C MET A 1 -5.22 -7.50 10.17
N PHE A 2 -6.00 -6.46 9.81
CA PHE A 2 -6.59 -6.32 8.47
C PHE A 2 -6.05 -5.04 7.81
N TYR A 3 -5.01 -5.19 7.00
CA TYR A 3 -4.38 -4.10 6.23
C TYR A 3 -3.81 -4.70 4.95
N SER A 4 -4.67 -4.89 3.95
CA SER A 4 -4.28 -5.56 2.71
C SER A 4 -3.39 -4.65 1.87
N MET A 5 -2.24 -5.18 1.45
CA MET A 5 -1.31 -4.52 0.54
C MET A 5 -1.11 -5.38 -0.71
N ARG A 6 -0.87 -4.73 -1.85
CA ARG A 6 -0.47 -5.38 -3.09
C ARG A 6 0.78 -4.69 -3.61
N VAL A 7 1.68 -5.48 -4.16
CA VAL A 7 3.03 -5.02 -4.45
C VAL A 7 3.48 -5.58 -5.78
N ILE A 8 4.13 -4.74 -6.58
CA ILE A 8 4.96 -5.17 -7.69
C ILE A 8 6.32 -4.49 -7.58
N ARG A 9 7.39 -5.26 -7.81
CA ARG A 9 8.75 -4.76 -7.80
C ARG A 9 9.44 -5.19 -9.10
N THR A 10 10.02 -4.22 -9.77
CA THR A 10 10.95 -4.43 -10.89
C THR A 10 12.38 -4.24 -10.39
N GLY A 11 13.37 -4.30 -11.28
CA GLY A 11 14.76 -3.99 -10.90
C GLY A 11 14.90 -2.59 -10.30
N ASP A 12 14.32 -1.60 -10.97
CA ASP A 12 14.51 -0.18 -10.65
C ASP A 12 13.39 0.43 -9.81
N TYR A 13 12.19 -0.16 -9.81
CA TYR A 13 11.01 0.45 -9.15
C TYR A 13 10.26 -0.52 -8.24
N HIS A 14 9.71 0.02 -7.16
CA HIS A 14 8.80 -0.68 -6.24
C HIS A 14 7.50 0.10 -6.12
N LEU A 15 6.38 -0.56 -6.45
CA LEU A 15 5.03 -0.01 -6.30
C LEU A 15 4.27 -0.80 -5.23
N ILE A 16 3.69 -0.08 -4.27
CA ILE A 16 2.82 -0.61 -3.23
C ILE A 16 1.43 0.05 -3.35
N GLN A 17 0.40 -0.78 -3.30
CA GLN A 17 -0.99 -0.36 -3.12
C GLN A 17 -1.44 -0.71 -1.70
N ASN A 18 -1.71 0.30 -0.88
CA ASN A 18 -2.34 0.14 0.43
C ASN A 18 -3.87 0.19 0.26
N ILE A 19 -4.54 -0.98 0.28
CA ILE A 19 -5.99 -1.06 0.07
C ILE A 19 -6.74 -0.36 1.22
N ASN A 20 -6.26 -0.52 2.46
CA ASN A 20 -6.88 0.06 3.66
C ASN A 20 -6.14 1.31 4.16
N TYR A 21 -5.62 2.13 3.25
CA TYR A 21 -4.75 3.28 3.56
C TYR A 21 -5.34 4.32 4.54
N ALA A 22 -6.67 4.47 4.56
CA ALA A 22 -7.36 5.41 5.45
C ALA A 22 -7.30 5.00 6.95
N MET A 23 -6.95 3.74 7.23
CA MET A 23 -6.78 3.20 8.58
C MET A 23 -5.30 3.17 8.97
N PRO A 24 -4.94 3.24 10.25
CA PRO A 24 -3.55 3.12 10.67
C PRO A 24 -3.00 1.72 10.39
N PHE A 25 -1.75 1.65 9.94
CA PHE A 25 -1.02 0.39 9.78
C PHE A 25 -0.99 -0.37 11.12
N PRO A 26 -1.51 -1.60 11.20
CA PRO A 26 -1.62 -2.30 12.47
C PRO A 26 -0.25 -2.77 12.96
N ILE A 27 -0.08 -2.85 14.28
CA ILE A 27 1.10 -3.45 14.94
C ILE A 27 0.69 -4.78 15.57
N ASP A 28 1.46 -5.83 15.34
CA ASP A 28 1.28 -7.12 15.96
C ASP A 28 1.73 -7.11 17.42
N GLN A 29 1.15 -7.98 18.24
CA GLN A 29 1.38 -7.98 19.69
C GLN A 29 2.85 -8.27 20.04
N ASP A 30 3.49 -9.16 19.28
CA ASP A 30 4.87 -9.57 19.54
C ASP A 30 5.86 -8.43 19.21
N PHE A 31 5.75 -7.82 18.02
CA PHE A 31 6.57 -6.67 17.66
C PHE A 31 6.31 -5.46 18.56
N TYR A 32 5.05 -5.24 18.97
CA TYR A 32 4.71 -4.17 19.91
C TYR A 32 5.54 -4.26 21.20
N LEU A 33 5.74 -5.48 21.72
CA LEU A 33 6.50 -5.73 22.95
C LEU A 33 8.02 -5.63 22.77
N SER A 34 8.53 -5.55 21.53
CA SER A 34 9.97 -5.50 21.29
C SER A 34 10.62 -4.25 21.93
N PRO A 35 11.84 -4.37 22.51
CA PRO A 35 12.54 -3.21 23.07
C PRO A 35 12.71 -2.06 22.07
N SER A 36 12.96 -2.40 20.79
CA SER A 36 13.11 -1.41 19.72
C SER A 36 11.83 -0.61 19.47
N PHE A 37 10.67 -1.28 19.42
CA PHE A 37 9.41 -0.57 19.20
C PHE A 37 8.96 0.21 20.46
N GLN A 38 9.23 -0.33 21.65
CA GLN A 38 8.97 0.38 22.91
C GLN A 38 9.80 1.67 23.04
N ASP A 39 11.09 1.65 22.68
CA ASP A 39 11.92 2.87 22.63
C ASP A 39 11.33 3.90 21.65
N LEU A 40 10.94 3.47 20.45
CA LEU A 40 10.32 4.33 19.45
C LEU A 40 9.02 4.98 19.97
N LEU A 41 8.17 4.20 20.65
CA LEU A 41 6.93 4.69 21.27
C LEU A 41 7.20 5.70 22.38
N ASN A 42 8.14 5.40 23.28
CA ASN A 42 8.46 6.27 24.42
C ASN A 42 9.06 7.60 23.95
N ARG A 43 10.05 7.55 23.04
CA ARG A 43 10.62 8.77 22.45
C ARG A 43 9.57 9.60 21.73
N THR A 44 8.64 8.96 21.00
CA THR A 44 7.55 9.69 20.33
C THR A 44 6.62 10.37 21.33
N ARG A 45 6.24 9.70 22.43
CA ARG A 45 5.37 10.27 23.49
C ARG A 45 6.03 11.45 24.21
N GLU A 46 7.34 11.35 24.43
CA GLU A 46 8.14 12.37 25.11
C GLU A 46 8.60 13.49 24.18
N GLY A 47 8.31 13.40 22.87
CA GLY A 47 8.77 14.38 21.88
C GLY A 47 10.29 14.37 21.65
N GLN A 48 10.96 13.26 21.98
CA GLN A 48 12.38 13.09 21.75
C GLN A 48 12.69 12.75 20.29
N PRO A 49 13.90 13.08 19.79
CA PRO A 49 14.35 12.65 18.46
C PRO A 49 14.33 11.12 18.32
N LEU A 50 13.82 10.64 17.19
CA LEU A 50 13.84 9.23 16.82
C LEU A 50 15.13 8.94 16.06
N GLN A 51 15.81 7.84 16.38
CA GLN A 51 16.93 7.31 15.57
C GLN A 51 16.39 6.52 14.37
N TRP A 52 15.44 7.10 13.65
CA TRP A 52 14.71 6.44 12.58
C TRP A 52 14.40 7.44 11.46
N PHE A 53 14.44 6.98 10.22
CA PHE A 53 14.20 7.80 9.03
C PHE A 53 12.72 8.12 8.80
N LYS A 54 11.82 7.56 9.61
CA LYS A 54 10.37 7.85 9.60
C LYS A 54 9.90 8.32 10.98
N THR A 55 8.66 8.78 11.02
CA THR A 55 7.91 9.01 12.28
C THR A 55 6.79 7.98 12.39
N LEU A 56 6.31 7.71 13.60
CA LEU A 56 5.16 6.82 13.80
C LEU A 56 3.93 7.30 13.03
N LYS A 57 3.69 8.63 12.94
CA LYS A 57 2.58 9.18 12.15
C LYS A 57 2.65 8.76 10.68
N LYS A 58 3.82 8.91 10.04
CA LYS A 58 4.04 8.48 8.65
C LYS A 58 3.98 6.96 8.49
N TYR A 59 4.44 6.21 9.49
CA TYR A 59 4.40 4.76 9.46
C TYR A 59 2.97 4.20 9.54
N TYR A 60 2.11 4.84 10.34
CA TYR A 60 0.72 4.46 10.50
C TYR A 60 -0.15 4.90 9.33
N TYR A 61 -0.05 6.16 8.91
CA TYR A 61 -0.93 6.74 7.89
C TYR A 61 -0.17 6.85 6.57
N ARG A 62 -0.29 5.80 5.77
CA ARG A 62 0.37 5.66 4.46
C ARG A 62 -0.60 6.09 3.35
N PRO A 63 -0.11 6.66 2.24
CA PRO A 63 -0.97 6.96 1.10
C PRO A 63 -1.44 5.67 0.42
N GLN A 64 -2.49 5.75 -0.40
CA GLN A 64 -2.98 4.59 -1.15
C GLN A 64 -1.93 4.00 -2.08
N TRP A 65 -1.15 4.86 -2.74
CA TRP A 65 -0.11 4.46 -3.67
C TRP A 65 1.24 4.96 -3.18
N GLU A 66 2.21 4.05 -3.12
CA GLU A 66 3.62 4.36 -2.85
C GLU A 66 4.48 3.83 -4.00
N LEU A 67 5.15 4.73 -4.72
CA LEU A 67 6.08 4.41 -5.80
C LEU A 67 7.49 4.86 -5.40
N TYR A 68 8.45 3.95 -5.47
CA TYR A 68 9.83 4.21 -5.11
C TYR A 68 10.78 3.86 -6.26
N ASP A 69 11.75 4.73 -6.52
CA ASP A 69 12.89 4.46 -7.39
C ASP A 69 14.01 3.85 -6.55
N LEU A 70 14.23 2.54 -6.70
CA LEU A 70 15.18 1.77 -5.91
C LEU A 70 16.64 2.05 -6.27
N LYS A 71 16.89 2.59 -7.47
CA LYS A 71 18.24 2.94 -7.92
C LYS A 71 18.73 4.20 -7.21
N ASN A 72 17.85 5.18 -7.07
CA ASN A 72 18.18 6.48 -6.47
C ASN A 72 17.80 6.58 -4.98
N ASP A 73 16.80 5.83 -4.53
CA ASP A 73 16.30 5.80 -3.14
C ASP A 73 16.08 4.35 -2.66
N PRO A 74 17.16 3.59 -2.38
CA PRO A 74 17.06 2.21 -1.92
C PRO A 74 16.41 2.06 -0.53
N GLN A 75 16.21 3.17 0.20
CA GLN A 75 15.58 3.19 1.52
C GLN A 75 14.08 3.53 1.48
N GLU A 76 13.52 3.81 0.30
CA GLU A 76 12.08 4.03 0.10
C GLU A 76 11.54 5.13 1.02
N THR A 77 12.23 6.27 0.95
CA THR A 77 11.97 7.46 1.77
C THR A 77 11.19 8.53 1.02
N VAL A 78 11.27 8.55 -0.31
CA VAL A 78 10.62 9.52 -1.19
C VAL A 78 9.58 8.81 -2.05
N ASN A 79 8.31 9.00 -1.71
CA ASN A 79 7.20 8.50 -2.53
C ASN A 79 7.03 9.37 -3.79
N LEU A 80 7.05 8.74 -4.96
CA LEU A 80 6.94 9.35 -6.28
C LEU A 80 5.55 9.20 -6.91
N ALA A 81 4.57 8.59 -6.21
CA ALA A 81 3.26 8.29 -6.78
C ALA A 81 2.49 9.54 -7.26
N ASP A 82 2.68 10.68 -6.59
CA ASP A 82 2.04 11.96 -6.96
C ASP A 82 2.94 12.81 -7.87
N ASN A 83 4.14 12.33 -8.24
CA ASN A 83 5.06 13.06 -9.11
C ASN A 83 4.67 12.86 -10.58
N SER A 84 4.39 13.97 -11.28
CA SER A 84 4.00 13.97 -12.70
C SER A 84 5.02 13.30 -13.62
N ASP A 85 6.31 13.38 -13.30
CA ASP A 85 7.38 12.83 -14.12
C ASP A 85 7.40 11.29 -14.12
N TYR A 86 6.78 10.68 -13.11
CA TYR A 86 6.70 9.23 -12.91
C TYR A 86 5.32 8.65 -13.25
N ARG A 87 4.43 9.44 -13.86
CA ARG A 87 3.05 9.04 -14.16
C ARG A 87 2.98 7.79 -15.04
N ASP A 88 3.82 7.71 -16.06
CA ASP A 88 3.83 6.57 -16.99
C ASP A 88 4.33 5.31 -16.30
N VAL A 89 5.39 5.42 -15.48
CA VAL A 89 5.92 4.32 -14.65
C VAL A 89 4.85 3.81 -13.69
N LEU A 90 4.15 4.73 -13.00
CA LEU A 90 3.06 4.37 -12.10
C LEU A 90 1.94 3.61 -12.84
N GLN A 91 1.52 4.11 -14.00
CA GLN A 91 0.45 3.48 -14.78
C GLN A 91 0.86 2.09 -15.28
N GLU A 92 2.08 1.94 -15.78
CA GLU A 92 2.63 0.67 -16.24
C GLU A 92 2.63 -0.37 -15.11
N LEU A 93 3.20 -0.03 -13.95
CA LEU A 93 3.27 -0.94 -12.81
C LEU A 93 1.89 -1.28 -12.25
N ARG A 94 0.94 -0.33 -12.25
CA ARG A 94 -0.45 -0.62 -11.87
C ARG A 94 -1.09 -1.64 -12.82
N SER A 95 -0.86 -1.51 -14.13
CA SER A 95 -1.38 -2.45 -15.12
C SER A 95 -0.76 -3.84 -14.95
N GLN A 96 0.55 -3.93 -14.72
CA GLN A 96 1.22 -5.21 -14.45
C GLN A 96 0.72 -5.86 -13.15
N LEU A 97 0.58 -5.07 -12.08
CA LEU A 97 0.06 -5.55 -10.79
C LEU A 97 -1.37 -6.09 -10.96
N GLN A 98 -2.26 -5.33 -11.61
CA GLN A 98 -3.63 -5.76 -11.84
C GLN A 98 -3.71 -7.01 -12.73
N ALA A 99 -2.86 -7.12 -13.76
CA ALA A 99 -2.78 -8.32 -14.58
C ALA A 99 -2.37 -9.55 -13.75
N TRP A 100 -1.40 -9.39 -12.84
CA TRP A 100 -1.00 -10.46 -11.93
C TRP A 100 -2.13 -10.85 -10.96
N GLN A 101 -2.84 -9.88 -10.38
CA GLN A 101 -4.02 -10.13 -9.54
C GLN A 101 -5.10 -10.93 -10.28
N LYS A 102 -5.34 -10.64 -11.57
CA LYS A 102 -6.30 -11.38 -12.41
C LYS A 102 -5.90 -12.84 -12.59
N VAL A 103 -4.67 -13.10 -13.02
CA VAL A 103 -4.22 -14.48 -13.32
C VAL A 103 -4.06 -15.35 -12.07
N THR A 104 -3.96 -14.72 -10.90
CA THR A 104 -3.89 -15.39 -9.59
C THR A 104 -5.23 -15.44 -8.86
N TYR A 105 -6.31 -14.98 -9.49
CA TYR A 105 -7.66 -14.94 -8.92
C TYR A 105 -7.71 -14.24 -7.56
N ASP A 106 -7.02 -13.11 -7.44
CA ASP A 106 -6.94 -12.34 -6.20
C ASP A 106 -8.33 -11.88 -5.73
N PRO A 107 -8.81 -12.32 -4.54
CA PRO A 107 -10.13 -11.92 -4.03
C PRO A 107 -10.29 -10.41 -3.77
N TRP A 108 -9.18 -9.67 -3.67
CA TRP A 108 -9.19 -8.21 -3.44
C TRP A 108 -9.01 -7.38 -4.72
N ILE A 109 -9.08 -7.99 -5.91
CA ILE A 109 -8.83 -7.30 -7.19
C ILE A 109 -9.63 -6.01 -7.41
N CYS A 110 -10.84 -5.91 -6.85
CA CYS A 110 -11.68 -4.72 -6.97
C CYS A 110 -11.60 -3.79 -5.76
N ALA A 111 -10.95 -4.19 -4.67
CA ALA A 111 -10.85 -3.39 -3.46
C ALA A 111 -9.79 -2.28 -3.61
N PRO A 112 -9.98 -1.10 -2.97
CA PRO A 112 -11.10 -0.74 -2.10
C PRO A 112 -12.27 -0.04 -2.82
N TRP A 113 -12.24 0.13 -4.14
CA TRP A 113 -13.21 0.98 -4.86
C TRP A 113 -14.45 0.23 -5.39
N GLY A 114 -14.44 -1.09 -5.39
CA GLY A 114 -15.50 -1.87 -5.99
C GLY A 114 -15.63 -3.29 -5.45
N VAL A 115 -16.63 -3.99 -6.00
CA VAL A 115 -16.95 -5.39 -5.69
C VAL A 115 -16.75 -6.22 -6.94
N LEU A 116 -16.12 -7.38 -6.80
CA LEU A 116 -16.01 -8.34 -7.89
C LEU A 116 -17.37 -9.01 -8.11
N GLU A 117 -17.90 -8.91 -9.32
CA GLU A 117 -19.09 -9.66 -9.74
C GLU A 117 -18.69 -10.81 -10.68
N ASP A 118 -18.58 -12.01 -10.11
CA ASP A 118 -18.12 -13.22 -10.82
C ASP A 118 -19.13 -14.39 -10.74
N ALA A 119 -20.27 -14.19 -10.08
CA ALA A 119 -21.32 -15.21 -9.93
C ALA A 119 -22.66 -14.83 -10.57
N GLY A 120 -22.87 -13.53 -10.85
CA GLY A 120 -24.12 -12.98 -11.38
C GLY A 120 -24.19 -12.93 -12.92
N PRO A 121 -24.89 -11.94 -13.50
CA PRO A 121 -24.88 -11.63 -14.93
C PRO A 121 -23.48 -11.62 -15.59
N TYR A 122 -22.42 -11.36 -14.84
CA TYR A 122 -21.04 -11.28 -15.33
C TYR A 122 -20.19 -12.54 -15.07
N LYS A 123 -20.80 -13.68 -14.71
CA LYS A 123 -20.06 -14.93 -14.42
C LYS A 123 -19.07 -15.38 -15.50
N ASP A 124 -19.37 -15.11 -16.77
CA ASP A 124 -18.55 -15.53 -17.92
C ASP A 124 -17.49 -14.46 -18.28
N ASN A 125 -17.61 -13.25 -17.73
CA ASN A 125 -16.67 -12.15 -17.89
C ASN A 125 -16.68 -11.27 -16.64
N PRO A 126 -15.99 -11.69 -15.55
CA PRO A 126 -16.05 -11.00 -14.27
C PRO A 126 -15.63 -9.54 -14.35
N VAL A 127 -16.35 -8.67 -13.65
CA VAL A 127 -16.12 -7.22 -13.65
C VAL A 127 -16.05 -6.66 -12.23
N CYS A 128 -15.31 -5.57 -12.07
CA CYS A 128 -15.36 -4.77 -10.85
C CYS A 128 -16.51 -3.76 -10.94
N MET A 129 -17.49 -3.92 -10.07
CA MET A 129 -18.65 -3.04 -9.96
C MET A 129 -18.40 -1.94 -8.93
N SER A 130 -18.88 -0.74 -9.23
CA SER A 130 -18.89 0.40 -8.29
C SER A 130 -19.67 0.04 -7.02
N MET A 131 -19.24 0.57 -5.88
CA MET A 131 -20.03 0.55 -4.63
C MET A 131 -20.98 1.74 -4.51
N ASP A 132 -20.91 2.70 -5.43
CA ASP A 132 -21.69 3.94 -5.43
C ASP A 132 -21.62 4.73 -4.11
N ASN A 133 -20.46 4.66 -3.45
CA ASN A 133 -20.20 5.26 -2.14
C ASN A 133 -19.60 6.69 -2.20
N GLY A 134 -19.44 7.25 -3.41
CA GLY A 134 -19.03 8.64 -3.62
C GLY A 134 -17.56 8.94 -3.31
N THR A 135 -16.69 7.92 -3.25
CA THR A 135 -15.23 8.06 -3.05
C THR A 135 -14.44 7.92 -4.34
#